data_AF-A0A3M1CXQ7-F1
#
_entry.id   AF-A0A3M1CXQ7-F1
#
_cell.length_a   1.000
_cell.length_b   1.000
_cell.length_c   1.000
_cell.angle_alpha   90.00
_cell.angle_beta   90.00
_cell.angle_gamma   90.00
#
_symmetry.space_group_name_H-M   'P 1'
#
loop_
_entity.id
_entity.type
_entity.pdbx_description
1 polymer ?
#
loop_
_entity_poly.entity_id
_entity_poly.type
_entity_poly.pdbx_seq_one_letter_code
_entity_poly.pdbx_strand_id
1 'polypeptide(L)'
;MVLLLPACLVNWDLYYSRRAELLDQDGDGHISAEYPEEGGDDCDDGDPNVHPGQAEQPYDGVDNDCDGSTPDDDLDGDGYDHDADCDEGDPDINPGAFEVCDGIDNDCDGVDACLPQGAVDVADAPLTLRLEADEDTVTGANLAFVDFDGDGLDDLVVASPLADDLVGRVDIVTGLDGLAAGVHDLDEVATLTVSGAGGPGGLGISLSQACDLDGDGFDDALMTANQSGDGVVYGFKGGVLGASGTVGLEDADWTFRAEASGGYFGTGLACGRLNDDVAADLVVGEHLNHEGDAGGRVWVFAGDTGDPAAVRSSADANLWIEFGSNGGSELGRAVVVLQDLDGDGVNEFAISSPTCSDNAGCVWISGSSDRQLSVESQVAMVTDDLDGLFGGSTAVGLGTTIRPAADLDGDGLEDVLITGRNDDIGAYGAWLFTGLGDPSTWTRTTDDATASWELTYSGEQLSTECDAGVDVDGDGHADVIIGEQGYEEGAASGGAALLYLGGADLRGRYTDGDAFATIYGATAGARAGAAVALGGDASGDGLGDIAVGLPMLGSPGGAVALWWGGPRVGE
;
A
#
# COMPACT_ATOMS: atom_id res chain seq x y z
N MET A 1 -2.75 -95.70 40.78
CA MET A 1 -1.73 -95.69 39.72
C MET A 1 -2.08 -94.51 38.83
N VAL A 2 -1.43 -93.37 39.07
CA VAL A 2 -1.70 -92.11 38.38
C VAL A 2 -1.04 -92.19 37.00
N LEU A 3 -1.84 -92.02 35.94
CA LEU A 3 -1.34 -91.81 34.58
C LEU A 3 -0.75 -90.41 34.48
N LEU A 4 0.52 -90.31 34.10
CA LEU A 4 1.17 -89.07 33.65
C LEU A 4 1.28 -89.14 32.13
N LEU A 5 0.68 -88.18 31.43
CA LEU A 5 0.87 -87.94 29.99
C LEU A 5 2.27 -87.33 29.75
N PRO A 6 2.95 -87.64 28.62
CA PRO A 6 4.25 -87.07 28.32
C PRO A 6 4.11 -85.62 27.83
N ALA A 7 5.02 -84.77 28.29
CA ALA A 7 5.18 -83.39 27.86
C ALA A 7 5.45 -83.32 26.35
N CYS A 8 4.72 -82.44 25.66
CA CYS A 8 5.08 -81.99 24.32
C CYS A 8 6.44 -81.28 24.42
N LEU A 9 7.49 -81.87 23.85
CA LEU A 9 8.78 -81.20 23.67
C LEU A 9 8.62 -80.24 22.48
N VAL A 10 8.53 -78.94 22.76
CA VAL A 10 8.77 -77.91 21.74
C VAL A 10 10.23 -78.03 21.33
N ASN A 11 10.49 -78.29 20.04
CA ASN A 11 11.84 -78.29 19.52
C ASN A 11 12.27 -76.83 19.29
N TRP A 12 12.91 -76.25 20.30
CA TRP A 12 13.36 -74.87 20.29
C TRP A 12 14.35 -74.58 19.15
N ASP A 13 15.17 -75.54 18.72
CA ASP A 13 16.10 -75.35 17.59
C ASP A 13 15.34 -75.19 16.26
N LEU A 14 14.25 -75.94 16.06
CA LEU A 14 13.37 -75.78 14.88
C LEU A 14 12.57 -74.47 14.95
N TYR A 15 12.09 -74.11 16.14
CA TYR A 15 11.36 -72.87 16.39
C TYR A 15 12.24 -71.64 16.07
N TYR A 16 13.48 -71.58 16.57
CA TYR A 16 14.39 -70.49 16.26
C TYR A 16 14.87 -70.47 14.80
N SER A 17 14.99 -71.63 14.14
CA SER A 17 15.45 -71.70 12.74
C SER A 17 14.44 -71.26 11.68
N ARG A 18 13.15 -71.19 12.03
CA ARG A 18 12.05 -70.74 11.15
C ARG A 18 11.26 -69.58 11.73
N ARG A 19 11.85 -68.89 12.71
CA ARG A 19 11.16 -67.83 13.44
C ARG A 19 10.92 -66.61 12.56
N ALA A 20 11.89 -66.29 11.70
CA ALA A 20 11.74 -65.23 10.69
C ALA A 20 10.61 -65.57 9.68
N GLU A 21 10.53 -66.80 9.17
CA GLU A 21 9.43 -67.27 8.27
C GLU A 21 8.02 -67.23 8.92
N LEU A 22 7.90 -66.93 10.21
CA LEU A 22 6.62 -66.80 10.92
C LEU A 22 6.30 -65.34 11.29
N LEU A 23 7.26 -64.43 11.11
CA LEU A 23 7.18 -63.02 11.45
C LEU A 23 7.29 -62.10 10.22
N ASP A 24 7.42 -62.72 9.05
CA ASP A 24 7.40 -62.16 7.70
C ASP A 24 6.21 -62.86 7.01
N GLN A 25 5.03 -62.26 7.08
CA GLN A 25 3.77 -62.93 6.73
C GLN A 25 3.54 -62.94 5.21
N ASP A 26 4.01 -61.92 4.48
CA ASP A 26 3.86 -61.83 3.03
C ASP A 26 5.07 -62.36 2.23
N GLY A 27 6.21 -62.56 2.88
CA GLY A 27 7.39 -63.21 2.33
C GLY A 27 8.33 -62.29 1.55
N ASP A 28 8.30 -60.98 1.80
CA ASP A 28 9.16 -59.98 1.17
C ASP A 28 10.59 -59.94 1.79
N GLY A 29 10.76 -60.54 2.96
CA GLY A 29 12.01 -60.62 3.70
C GLY A 29 12.18 -59.55 4.79
N HIS A 30 11.18 -58.70 4.99
CA HIS A 30 11.05 -57.80 6.13
C HIS A 30 10.18 -58.44 7.22
N ILE A 31 10.36 -58.00 8.46
CA ILE A 31 9.64 -58.56 9.61
C ILE A 31 8.70 -57.46 10.11
N SER A 32 7.46 -57.81 10.45
CA SER A 32 6.50 -56.87 11.02
C SER A 32 7.10 -55.94 12.09
N ALA A 33 6.87 -54.64 11.93
CA ALA A 33 7.22 -53.61 12.89
C ALA A 33 6.55 -53.79 14.27
N GLU A 34 5.59 -54.71 14.42
CA GLU A 34 5.06 -55.12 15.74
C GLU A 34 6.15 -55.82 16.61
N TYR A 35 7.23 -56.33 16.00
CA TYR A 35 8.32 -57.05 16.67
C TYR A 35 9.71 -56.38 16.54
N PRO A 36 9.88 -55.13 17.01
CA PRO A 36 11.12 -54.36 16.82
C PRO A 36 12.33 -54.99 17.54
N GLU A 37 12.13 -55.75 18.62
CA GLU A 37 13.21 -56.47 19.31
C GLU A 37 13.84 -57.60 18.49
N GLU A 38 13.18 -58.05 17.42
CA GLU A 38 13.69 -59.03 16.47
C GLU A 38 14.21 -58.37 15.18
N GLY A 39 14.21 -57.03 15.12
CA GLY A 39 14.64 -56.26 13.96
C GLY A 39 13.55 -56.02 12.92
N GLY A 40 12.27 -56.07 13.32
CA GLY A 40 11.15 -55.74 12.44
C GLY A 40 11.07 -54.25 12.10
N ASP A 41 10.82 -53.97 10.82
CA ASP A 41 10.80 -52.66 10.21
C ASP A 41 9.66 -52.49 9.19
N ASP A 42 8.85 -53.52 8.95
CA ASP A 42 7.74 -53.54 8.00
C ASP A 42 6.44 -52.95 8.59
N CYS A 43 5.90 -51.93 7.93
CA CYS A 43 4.69 -51.23 8.34
C CYS A 43 3.38 -51.94 7.92
N ASP A 44 3.39 -52.85 6.93
CA ASP A 44 2.27 -53.72 6.57
C ASP A 44 2.73 -55.11 6.12
N ASP A 45 3.04 -55.97 7.11
CA ASP A 45 3.39 -57.41 6.98
C ASP A 45 2.31 -58.29 6.29
N GLY A 46 1.23 -57.68 5.79
CA GLY A 46 0.23 -58.30 4.93
C GLY A 46 0.41 -58.05 3.43
N ASP A 47 1.24 -57.08 3.02
CA ASP A 47 1.44 -56.65 1.64
C ASP A 47 2.93 -56.62 1.25
N PRO A 48 3.39 -57.54 0.37
CA PRO A 48 4.81 -57.63 0.02
C PRO A 48 5.34 -56.47 -0.85
N ASN A 49 4.51 -55.44 -1.09
CA ASN A 49 4.92 -54.20 -1.74
C ASN A 49 5.02 -53.03 -0.74
N VAL A 50 4.80 -53.25 0.55
CA VAL A 50 4.86 -52.25 1.61
C VAL A 50 5.97 -52.64 2.59
N HIS A 51 7.16 -52.06 2.44
CA HIS A 51 8.30 -52.35 3.32
C HIS A 51 9.45 -51.35 3.15
N PRO A 52 10.37 -51.25 4.13
CA PRO A 52 11.52 -50.35 4.08
C PRO A 52 12.30 -50.35 2.77
N GLY A 53 12.38 -49.17 2.15
CA GLY A 53 13.12 -48.94 0.91
C GLY A 53 12.44 -49.44 -0.36
N GLN A 54 11.13 -49.68 -0.32
CA GLN A 54 10.29 -49.66 -1.52
C GLN A 54 10.27 -48.28 -2.17
N ALA A 55 9.69 -48.19 -3.35
CA ALA A 55 9.39 -46.91 -3.96
C ALA A 55 7.91 -46.61 -3.76
N GLU A 56 7.59 -45.41 -3.29
CA GLU A 56 6.22 -44.92 -3.22
C GLU A 56 5.49 -45.08 -4.56
N GLN A 57 4.25 -45.55 -4.47
CA GLN A 57 3.28 -45.59 -5.56
C GLN A 57 2.42 -44.33 -5.44
N PRO A 58 2.55 -43.39 -6.38
CA PRO A 58 1.85 -42.12 -6.25
C PRO A 58 0.34 -42.29 -6.08
N TYR A 59 -0.22 -41.62 -5.07
CA TYR A 59 -1.65 -41.48 -4.78
C TYR A 59 -2.41 -42.80 -4.52
N ASP A 60 -1.76 -43.83 -3.99
CA ASP A 60 -2.45 -45.04 -3.56
C ASP A 60 -2.89 -45.00 -2.08
N GLY A 61 -2.44 -43.97 -1.35
CA GLY A 61 -2.73 -43.68 0.04
C GLY A 61 -2.05 -44.64 1.01
N VAL A 62 -0.98 -45.30 0.58
CA VAL A 62 -0.19 -46.25 1.34
C VAL A 62 1.26 -45.79 1.38
N ASP A 63 1.80 -45.59 2.57
CA ASP A 63 3.25 -45.43 2.83
C ASP A 63 3.96 -46.74 2.44
N ASN A 64 4.40 -46.85 1.18
CA ASN A 64 4.91 -48.11 0.63
C ASN A 64 6.31 -48.42 1.13
N ASP A 65 7.13 -47.41 1.43
CA ASP A 65 8.50 -47.57 1.86
C ASP A 65 8.69 -47.49 3.38
N CYS A 66 7.60 -47.33 4.12
CA CYS A 66 7.55 -47.22 5.58
C CYS A 66 8.39 -46.05 6.13
N ASP A 67 8.68 -45.04 5.30
CA ASP A 67 9.32 -43.79 5.66
C ASP A 67 8.32 -42.63 5.46
N GLY A 68 7.62 -42.26 6.54
CA GLY A 68 6.71 -41.10 6.53
C GLY A 68 7.37 -39.74 6.28
N SER A 69 8.62 -39.68 5.83
CA SER A 69 9.25 -38.49 5.25
C SER A 69 9.32 -38.50 3.72
N THR A 70 8.83 -39.54 3.06
CA THR A 70 8.64 -39.66 1.61
C THR A 70 7.17 -39.94 1.32
N PRO A 71 6.28 -38.94 1.39
CA PRO A 71 4.86 -39.11 1.15
C PRO A 71 4.56 -39.54 -0.30
N ASP A 72 3.48 -40.28 -0.53
CA ASP A 72 3.04 -40.71 -1.87
C ASP A 72 2.26 -39.62 -2.64
N ASP A 73 2.01 -38.49 -1.99
CA ASP A 73 1.26 -37.34 -2.46
C ASP A 73 2.12 -36.08 -2.74
N ASP A 74 3.45 -36.18 -2.62
CA ASP A 74 4.45 -35.14 -2.97
C ASP A 74 5.42 -35.72 -4.03
N LEU A 75 5.08 -35.56 -5.31
CA LEU A 75 5.71 -36.31 -6.41
C LEU A 75 7.08 -35.74 -6.85
N ASP A 76 7.31 -34.45 -6.67
CA ASP A 76 8.57 -33.79 -7.00
C ASP A 76 9.45 -33.47 -5.77
N GLY A 77 8.91 -33.61 -4.56
CA GLY A 77 9.63 -33.62 -3.30
C GLY A 77 9.92 -32.23 -2.75
N ASP A 78 9.08 -31.25 -3.04
CA ASP A 78 9.22 -29.88 -2.55
C ASP A 78 8.57 -29.64 -1.17
N GLY A 79 7.78 -30.61 -0.69
CA GLY A 79 7.14 -30.59 0.62
C GLY A 79 5.67 -30.16 0.62
N TYR A 80 5.06 -29.95 -0.56
CA TYR A 80 3.63 -29.70 -0.74
C TYR A 80 2.92 -30.95 -1.28
N ASP A 81 1.67 -31.16 -0.85
CA ASP A 81 0.88 -32.33 -1.29
C ASP A 81 0.04 -31.99 -2.54
N HIS A 82 -0.46 -33.03 -3.22
CA HIS A 82 -1.35 -32.94 -4.39
C HIS A 82 -2.50 -31.93 -4.27
N ASP A 83 -3.04 -31.75 -3.07
CA ASP A 83 -4.19 -30.88 -2.87
C ASP A 83 -3.79 -29.40 -2.80
N ALA A 84 -2.51 -29.12 -2.52
CA ALA A 84 -1.93 -27.78 -2.41
C ALA A 84 -1.07 -27.40 -3.63
N ASP A 85 -0.44 -28.37 -4.30
CA ASP A 85 0.47 -28.18 -5.44
C ASP A 85 -0.27 -28.23 -6.79
N CYS A 86 -0.11 -27.18 -7.60
CA CYS A 86 -0.74 -27.03 -8.91
C CYS A 86 0.04 -27.68 -10.06
N ASP A 87 1.33 -28.01 -9.91
CA ASP A 87 2.12 -28.80 -10.85
C ASP A 87 3.12 -29.73 -10.16
N GLU A 88 2.61 -30.85 -9.66
CA GLU A 88 3.33 -31.95 -8.98
C GLU A 88 4.47 -32.64 -9.78
N GLY A 89 4.78 -32.12 -10.97
CA GLY A 89 5.92 -32.56 -11.75
C GLY A 89 7.11 -31.60 -11.68
N ASP A 90 6.96 -30.44 -11.03
CA ASP A 90 7.91 -29.35 -11.02
C ASP A 90 8.05 -28.74 -9.62
N PRO A 91 9.14 -29.04 -8.89
CA PRO A 91 9.32 -28.60 -7.50
C PRO A 91 9.58 -27.08 -7.36
N ASP A 92 9.60 -26.36 -8.48
CA ASP A 92 9.67 -24.91 -8.55
C ASP A 92 8.26 -24.27 -8.70
N ILE A 93 7.17 -25.07 -8.75
CA ILE A 93 5.77 -24.64 -8.81
C ILE A 93 5.02 -25.20 -7.60
N ASN A 94 4.80 -24.39 -6.57
CA ASN A 94 4.11 -24.79 -5.33
C ASN A 94 3.73 -23.59 -4.48
N PRO A 95 2.86 -23.73 -3.46
CA PRO A 95 2.43 -22.63 -2.57
C PRO A 95 3.49 -21.87 -1.78
N GLY A 96 4.78 -22.21 -1.90
CA GLY A 96 5.88 -21.44 -1.34
C GLY A 96 6.87 -20.92 -2.37
N ALA A 97 6.60 -21.12 -3.66
CA ALA A 97 7.39 -20.59 -4.76
C ALA A 97 7.18 -19.08 -4.90
N PHE A 98 8.07 -18.44 -5.65
CA PHE A 98 7.90 -17.05 -6.06
C PHE A 98 7.37 -17.02 -7.49
N GLU A 99 6.47 -16.09 -7.77
CA GLU A 99 5.97 -15.85 -9.12
C GLU A 99 7.09 -15.49 -10.09
N VAL A 100 7.03 -16.07 -11.30
CA VAL A 100 7.92 -15.76 -12.41
C VAL A 100 7.08 -15.45 -13.63
N CYS A 101 7.40 -14.36 -14.31
CA CYS A 101 6.64 -13.89 -15.47
C CYS A 101 6.72 -14.75 -16.73
N ASP A 102 6.18 -15.96 -16.68
CA ASP A 102 6.19 -16.94 -17.76
C ASP A 102 4.80 -17.42 -18.20
N GLY A 103 3.72 -16.92 -17.56
CA GLY A 103 2.35 -17.33 -17.86
C GLY A 103 1.87 -18.52 -17.03
N ILE A 104 2.66 -18.96 -16.05
CA ILE A 104 2.38 -20.04 -15.11
C ILE A 104 2.21 -19.40 -13.72
N ASP A 105 1.22 -19.88 -13.00
CA ASP A 105 0.99 -19.59 -11.59
C ASP A 105 1.96 -20.48 -10.80
N ASN A 106 3.12 -19.92 -10.45
CA ASN A 106 4.22 -20.64 -9.79
C ASN A 106 3.90 -20.90 -8.33
N ASP A 107 3.17 -20.00 -7.66
CA ASP A 107 2.81 -20.13 -6.25
C ASP A 107 1.41 -20.72 -6.00
N CYS A 108 0.71 -21.11 -7.06
CA CYS A 108 -0.57 -21.79 -7.01
C CYS A 108 -1.69 -21.00 -6.29
N ASP A 109 -1.57 -19.68 -6.17
CA ASP A 109 -2.59 -18.80 -5.57
C ASP A 109 -3.71 -18.43 -6.58
N GLY A 110 -3.51 -18.77 -7.86
CA GLY A 110 -4.41 -18.46 -8.96
C GLY A 110 -4.04 -17.20 -9.75
N VAL A 111 -2.89 -16.59 -9.49
CA VAL A 111 -2.42 -15.29 -10.00
C VAL A 111 -0.96 -15.39 -10.46
N ASP A 112 -0.73 -15.28 -11.78
CA ASP A 112 0.61 -15.01 -12.32
C ASP A 112 0.96 -13.53 -12.08
N ALA A 113 1.56 -13.24 -10.92
CA ALA A 113 1.84 -11.89 -10.43
C ALA A 113 3.06 -11.28 -11.16
N CYS A 114 2.77 -10.64 -12.29
CA CYS A 114 3.75 -9.87 -13.04
C CYS A 114 3.59 -8.38 -12.87
N LEU A 115 4.74 -7.71 -12.67
CA LEU A 115 4.79 -6.26 -12.76
C LEU A 115 4.30 -5.79 -14.14
N PRO A 116 3.36 -4.83 -14.22
CA PRO A 116 2.89 -4.33 -15.50
C PRO A 116 4.06 -3.77 -16.32
N GLN A 117 4.18 -4.17 -17.59
CA GLN A 117 5.27 -3.75 -18.47
C GLN A 117 4.76 -3.26 -19.83
N GLY A 118 5.33 -2.14 -20.30
CA GLY A 118 4.97 -1.54 -21.57
C GLY A 118 3.54 -1.01 -21.56
N ALA A 119 2.78 -1.26 -22.61
CA ALA A 119 1.41 -0.78 -22.73
C ALA A 119 0.41 -1.80 -22.16
N VAL A 120 -0.21 -1.50 -21.02
CA VAL A 120 -1.12 -2.39 -20.29
C VAL A 120 -2.52 -1.78 -20.22
N ASP A 121 -3.57 -2.58 -20.43
CA ASP A 121 -4.95 -2.13 -20.24
C ASP A 121 -5.35 -2.36 -18.78
N VAL A 122 -5.99 -1.38 -18.14
CA VAL A 122 -6.50 -1.53 -16.76
C VAL A 122 -7.47 -2.72 -16.61
N ALA A 123 -8.10 -3.16 -17.69
CA ALA A 123 -8.97 -4.34 -17.67
C ALA A 123 -8.22 -5.67 -17.42
N ASP A 124 -6.89 -5.66 -17.55
CA ASP A 124 -6.02 -6.80 -17.29
C ASP A 124 -5.47 -6.81 -15.84
N ALA A 125 -5.95 -5.90 -14.98
CA ALA A 125 -5.59 -5.90 -13.57
C ALA A 125 -5.99 -7.21 -12.87
N PRO A 126 -5.09 -7.86 -12.09
CA PRO A 126 -5.40 -9.04 -11.31
C PRO A 126 -6.61 -8.85 -10.39
N LEU A 127 -6.66 -7.70 -9.71
CA LEU A 127 -7.74 -7.38 -8.79
C LEU A 127 -8.39 -6.03 -9.16
N THR A 128 -9.72 -5.99 -9.14
CA THR A 128 -10.50 -4.76 -9.34
C THR A 128 -11.55 -4.62 -8.26
N LEU A 129 -11.51 -3.51 -7.53
CA LEU A 129 -12.49 -3.16 -6.51
C LEU A 129 -13.43 -2.09 -7.03
N ARG A 130 -14.73 -2.26 -6.85
CA ARG A 130 -15.72 -1.29 -7.32
C ARG A 130 -16.99 -1.33 -6.50
N LEU A 131 -17.83 -0.31 -6.64
CA LEU A 131 -19.19 -0.34 -6.12
C LEU A 131 -20.15 -0.89 -7.19
N GLU A 132 -21.09 -1.76 -6.81
CA GLU A 132 -22.19 -2.18 -7.68
C GLU A 132 -23.26 -1.06 -7.91
N ALA A 133 -23.12 0.12 -7.27
CA ALA A 133 -24.17 1.16 -7.21
C ALA A 133 -23.91 2.48 -8.00
N ASP A 134 -25.03 2.98 -8.58
CA ASP A 134 -25.35 4.23 -9.29
C ASP A 134 -24.31 4.92 -10.21
N GLU A 135 -24.78 5.39 -11.38
CA GLU A 135 -23.98 6.02 -12.45
C GLU A 135 -23.23 7.31 -12.02
N ASP A 136 -23.49 7.81 -10.81
CA ASP A 136 -22.95 9.06 -10.28
C ASP A 136 -21.88 8.85 -9.17
N THR A 137 -21.60 7.60 -8.79
CA THR A 137 -20.51 7.28 -7.87
C THR A 137 -19.17 7.54 -8.55
N VAL A 138 -18.18 8.00 -7.77
CA VAL A 138 -16.84 8.36 -8.24
C VAL A 138 -15.83 7.60 -7.36
N THR A 139 -15.89 6.26 -7.44
CA THR A 139 -15.05 5.36 -6.63
C THR A 139 -13.60 5.41 -7.10
N GLY A 140 -12.65 5.38 -6.15
CA GLY A 140 -11.22 5.45 -6.46
C GLY A 140 -10.77 6.87 -6.80
N ALA A 141 -11.44 7.90 -6.27
CA ALA A 141 -11.06 9.29 -6.48
C ALA A 141 -9.82 9.70 -5.67
N ASN A 142 -9.60 9.04 -4.53
CA ASN A 142 -8.39 9.11 -3.72
C ASN A 142 -8.13 7.72 -3.12
N LEU A 143 -6.86 7.39 -2.91
CA LEU A 143 -6.37 6.11 -2.42
C LEU A 143 -5.32 6.35 -1.35
N ALA A 144 -5.20 5.43 -0.40
CA ALA A 144 -4.08 5.36 0.54
C ALA A 144 -3.88 3.91 0.97
N PHE A 145 -2.62 3.52 1.20
CA PHE A 145 -2.27 2.27 1.88
C PHE A 145 -1.92 2.55 3.34
N VAL A 146 -2.37 1.68 4.24
CA VAL A 146 -2.21 1.76 5.70
C VAL A 146 -2.28 0.35 6.29
N ASP A 147 -1.55 0.02 7.36
CA ASP A 147 -1.77 -1.24 8.10
C ASP A 147 -2.82 -1.03 9.20
N PHE A 148 -4.10 -1.02 8.82
CA PHE A 148 -5.20 -0.63 9.69
C PHE A 148 -5.54 -1.71 10.72
N ASP A 149 -5.44 -2.99 10.36
CA ASP A 149 -5.72 -4.10 11.29
C ASP A 149 -4.48 -4.70 11.99
N GLY A 150 -3.28 -4.29 11.57
CA GLY A 150 -2.00 -4.60 12.23
C GLY A 150 -1.51 -6.01 11.97
N ASP A 151 -1.89 -6.62 10.85
CA ASP A 151 -1.38 -7.92 10.43
C ASP A 151 0.01 -7.82 9.77
N GLY A 152 0.46 -6.60 9.48
CA GLY A 152 1.75 -6.29 8.89
C GLY A 152 1.72 -6.24 7.35
N LEU A 153 0.55 -6.42 6.74
CA LEU A 153 0.30 -6.13 5.33
C LEU A 153 -0.39 -4.78 5.18
N ASP A 154 -0.19 -4.15 4.03
CA ASP A 154 -0.82 -2.86 3.75
C ASP A 154 -2.29 -3.07 3.32
N ASP A 155 -3.22 -2.45 4.04
CA ASP A 155 -4.64 -2.36 3.69
C ASP A 155 -4.91 -1.19 2.75
N LEU A 156 -5.98 -1.28 1.96
CA LEU A 156 -6.35 -0.23 1.02
C LEU A 156 -7.55 0.60 1.50
N VAL A 157 -7.34 1.92 1.58
CA VAL A 157 -8.39 2.92 1.78
C VAL A 157 -8.84 3.50 0.45
N VAL A 158 -10.11 3.28 0.11
CA VAL A 158 -10.74 3.73 -1.14
C VAL A 158 -11.76 4.84 -0.86
N ALA A 159 -11.54 6.02 -1.43
CA ALA A 159 -12.50 7.12 -1.32
C ALA A 159 -13.45 7.24 -2.52
N SER A 160 -14.72 7.48 -2.18
CA SER A 160 -15.82 7.75 -3.12
C SER A 160 -16.52 9.07 -2.72
N PRO A 161 -15.88 10.24 -2.92
CA PRO A 161 -16.31 11.51 -2.32
C PRO A 161 -17.63 12.05 -2.85
N LEU A 162 -18.10 11.57 -4.01
CA LEU A 162 -19.38 11.98 -4.59
C LEU A 162 -20.50 10.97 -4.36
N ALA A 163 -20.22 9.86 -3.66
CA ALA A 163 -21.22 8.86 -3.32
C ALA A 163 -22.38 9.44 -2.47
N ASP A 164 -23.54 8.78 -2.55
CA ASP A 164 -24.72 9.06 -1.72
C ASP A 164 -25.15 10.53 -1.70
N ASP A 165 -25.52 11.08 -2.86
CA ASP A 165 -25.93 12.48 -3.02
C ASP A 165 -24.82 13.49 -2.61
N LEU A 166 -23.56 13.20 -2.98
CA LEU A 166 -22.36 14.02 -2.70
C LEU A 166 -21.97 14.09 -1.22
N VAL A 167 -22.55 13.24 -0.38
CA VAL A 167 -22.19 13.15 1.04
C VAL A 167 -20.77 12.56 1.19
N GLY A 168 -20.42 11.59 0.34
CA GLY A 168 -19.14 10.92 0.29
C GLY A 168 -19.07 9.68 1.17
N ARG A 169 -18.21 8.75 0.77
CA ARG A 169 -17.99 7.44 1.40
C ARG A 169 -16.50 7.08 1.35
N VAL A 170 -16.01 6.40 2.37
CA VAL A 170 -14.66 5.82 2.40
C VAL A 170 -14.77 4.35 2.81
N ASP A 171 -14.08 3.47 2.11
CA ASP A 171 -14.04 2.03 2.37
C ASP A 171 -12.61 1.62 2.70
N ILE A 172 -12.42 0.82 3.74
CA ILE A 172 -11.14 0.22 4.12
C ILE A 172 -11.27 -1.28 3.87
N VAL A 173 -10.39 -1.81 3.01
CA VAL A 173 -10.33 -3.21 2.62
C VAL A 173 -9.06 -3.80 3.21
N THR A 174 -9.23 -4.72 4.17
CA THR A 174 -8.12 -5.46 4.79
C THR A 174 -8.06 -6.89 4.24
N GLY A 175 -6.91 -7.56 4.36
CA GLY A 175 -6.70 -8.91 3.84
C GLY A 175 -6.85 -9.01 2.31
N LEU A 176 -6.17 -8.11 1.59
CA LEU A 176 -6.18 -8.06 0.12
C LEU A 176 -5.53 -9.29 -0.50
N ASP A 177 -4.48 -9.81 0.14
CA ASP A 177 -3.81 -11.10 -0.13
C ASP A 177 -4.81 -12.28 -0.24
N GLY A 178 -5.87 -12.27 0.57
CA GLY A 178 -6.88 -13.31 0.59
C GLY A 178 -7.93 -13.22 -0.52
N LEU A 179 -7.91 -12.17 -1.35
CA LEU A 179 -8.90 -11.97 -2.41
C LEU A 179 -8.48 -12.65 -3.71
N ALA A 180 -9.25 -13.65 -4.14
CA ALA A 180 -9.07 -14.28 -5.44
C ALA A 180 -9.11 -13.26 -6.59
N ALA A 181 -8.30 -13.46 -7.64
CA ALA A 181 -8.29 -12.57 -8.80
C ALA A 181 -9.67 -12.32 -9.41
N GLY A 182 -9.87 -11.09 -9.87
CA GLY A 182 -11.07 -10.64 -10.56
C GLY A 182 -11.69 -9.40 -9.95
N VAL A 183 -13.01 -9.28 -10.12
CA VAL A 183 -13.75 -8.05 -9.81
C VAL A 183 -14.59 -8.27 -8.56
N HIS A 184 -14.36 -7.46 -7.54
CA HIS A 184 -15.07 -7.53 -6.26
C HIS A 184 -15.89 -6.27 -5.99
N ASP A 185 -17.02 -6.47 -5.31
CA ASP A 185 -17.86 -5.38 -4.82
C ASP A 185 -17.37 -4.92 -3.46
N LEU A 186 -17.09 -3.62 -3.33
CA LEU A 186 -16.67 -2.98 -2.07
C LEU A 186 -17.73 -3.15 -0.97
N ASP A 187 -19.02 -3.29 -1.31
CA ASP A 187 -20.07 -3.59 -0.33
C ASP A 187 -19.94 -5.00 0.27
N GLU A 188 -19.18 -5.90 -0.38
CA GLU A 188 -18.97 -7.27 0.07
C GLU A 188 -17.60 -7.46 0.74
N VAL A 189 -16.55 -6.78 0.26
CA VAL A 189 -15.16 -6.99 0.71
C VAL A 189 -14.64 -5.94 1.69
N ALA A 190 -15.26 -4.75 1.80
CA ALA A 190 -14.78 -3.75 2.74
C ALA A 190 -14.97 -4.21 4.20
N THR A 191 -13.88 -4.20 4.96
CA THR A 191 -13.88 -4.50 6.40
C THR A 191 -14.59 -3.38 7.18
N LEU A 192 -14.35 -2.12 6.79
CA LEU A 192 -14.99 -0.93 7.36
C LEU A 192 -15.45 0.01 6.25
N THR A 193 -16.70 0.45 6.33
CA THR A 193 -17.25 1.51 5.48
C THR A 193 -17.63 2.71 6.34
N VAL A 194 -17.07 3.87 6.05
CA VAL A 194 -17.44 5.14 6.67
C VAL A 194 -18.34 5.92 5.71
N SER A 195 -19.58 6.16 6.13
CA SER A 195 -20.52 7.00 5.39
C SER A 195 -20.46 8.44 5.90
N GLY A 196 -20.37 9.41 4.98
CA GLY A 196 -20.49 10.81 5.34
C GLY A 196 -21.87 11.15 5.92
N ALA A 197 -22.04 12.38 6.42
CA ALA A 197 -23.31 12.83 6.99
C ALA A 197 -23.77 14.19 6.44
N GLY A 198 -25.06 14.27 6.09
CA GLY A 198 -25.81 15.52 5.97
C GLY A 198 -25.45 16.47 4.82
N GLY A 199 -26.01 16.23 3.62
CA GLY A 199 -25.82 17.11 2.45
C GLY A 199 -24.43 16.97 1.82
N PRO A 200 -24.09 17.76 0.78
CA PRO A 200 -22.83 17.62 0.07
C PRO A 200 -21.64 17.91 1.01
N GLY A 201 -20.94 16.86 1.43
CA GLY A 201 -19.85 16.88 2.41
C GLY A 201 -18.50 16.50 1.82
N GLY A 202 -18.51 15.66 0.78
CA GLY A 202 -17.29 15.25 0.08
C GLY A 202 -16.32 14.46 0.96
N LEU A 203 -16.82 13.56 1.82
CA LEU A 203 -15.95 12.71 2.65
C LEU A 203 -14.97 11.91 1.77
N GLY A 204 -13.69 11.88 2.13
CA GLY A 204 -12.65 11.19 1.36
C GLY A 204 -12.07 12.04 0.22
N ILE A 205 -12.28 13.36 0.23
CA ILE A 205 -11.61 14.25 -0.75
C ILE A 205 -10.10 14.36 -0.51
N SER A 206 -9.65 14.03 0.71
CA SER A 206 -8.26 13.89 1.09
C SER A 206 -8.17 12.80 2.16
N LEU A 207 -7.16 11.96 2.05
CA LEU A 207 -6.82 10.87 2.96
C LEU A 207 -5.41 11.12 3.50
N SER A 208 -5.10 10.67 4.72
CA SER A 208 -3.70 10.57 5.16
C SER A 208 -3.08 9.26 4.67
N GLN A 209 -1.76 9.25 4.53
CA GLN A 209 -0.97 8.01 4.52
C GLN A 209 -0.97 7.37 5.93
N ALA A 210 -0.29 6.22 6.08
CA ALA A 210 -0.02 5.53 7.34
C ALA A 210 0.27 6.49 8.51
N CYS A 211 -0.38 6.27 9.64
CA CYS A 211 -0.49 7.24 10.73
C CYS A 211 -0.92 6.60 12.03
N ASP A 212 -0.02 6.42 12.99
CA ASP A 212 -0.37 5.99 14.36
C ASP A 212 -0.59 7.20 15.28
N LEU A 213 -1.75 7.85 15.21
CA LEU A 213 -2.06 9.13 15.89
C LEU A 213 -2.15 8.98 17.42
N ASP A 214 -2.37 7.77 17.93
CA ASP A 214 -2.42 7.50 19.37
C ASP A 214 -1.29 6.64 19.95
N GLY A 215 -0.33 6.24 19.11
CA GLY A 215 0.92 5.61 19.50
C GLY A 215 0.76 4.17 19.98
N ASP A 216 -0.27 3.46 19.51
CA ASP A 216 -0.54 2.09 19.91
C ASP A 216 0.04 1.03 18.97
N GLY A 217 0.66 1.47 17.89
CA GLY A 217 1.39 0.66 16.93
C GLY A 217 0.57 0.18 15.73
N PHE A 218 -0.66 0.67 15.56
CA PHE A 218 -1.50 0.39 14.41
C PHE A 218 -1.71 1.68 13.60
N ASP A 219 -1.85 1.57 12.28
CA ASP A 219 -2.18 2.75 11.49
C ASP A 219 -3.65 3.12 11.65
N ASP A 220 -3.89 4.42 11.84
CA ASP A 220 -5.19 5.05 11.90
C ASP A 220 -5.58 5.60 10.53
N ALA A 221 -6.87 5.52 10.22
CA ALA A 221 -7.41 6.06 8.98
C ALA A 221 -7.96 7.48 9.19
N LEU A 222 -7.29 8.49 8.61
CA LEU A 222 -7.75 9.88 8.62
C LEU A 222 -8.32 10.30 7.26
N MET A 223 -9.45 10.99 7.29
CA MET A 223 -10.21 11.37 6.10
C MET A 223 -10.89 12.71 6.26
N THR A 224 -10.95 13.49 5.18
CA THR A 224 -11.53 14.84 5.21
C THR A 224 -12.88 14.91 4.50
N ALA A 225 -13.83 15.64 5.09
CA ALA A 225 -15.05 16.14 4.44
C ALA A 225 -14.98 17.67 4.30
N ASN A 226 -14.20 18.16 3.32
CA ASN A 226 -13.86 19.59 3.24
C ASN A 226 -15.00 20.47 2.68
N GLN A 227 -16.07 19.87 2.15
CA GLN A 227 -17.26 20.59 1.65
C GLN A 227 -18.37 20.71 2.71
N SER A 228 -18.24 19.99 3.83
CA SER A 228 -19.14 20.11 4.97
C SER A 228 -18.82 21.37 5.78
N GLY A 229 -19.54 22.46 5.50
CA GLY A 229 -19.33 23.74 6.16
C GLY A 229 -17.95 24.35 5.85
N ASP A 230 -17.01 24.13 6.76
CA ASP A 230 -15.71 24.81 6.82
C ASP A 230 -14.53 23.85 6.60
N GLY A 231 -14.86 22.56 6.53
CA GLY A 231 -13.95 21.42 6.46
C GLY A 231 -13.71 20.77 7.81
N VAL A 232 -13.76 19.44 7.82
CA VAL A 232 -13.60 18.59 9.00
C VAL A 232 -12.74 17.39 8.64
N VAL A 233 -11.78 17.06 9.51
CA VAL A 233 -11.01 15.81 9.46
C VAL A 233 -11.61 14.86 10.50
N TYR A 234 -11.88 13.63 10.07
CA TYR A 234 -12.33 12.53 10.90
C TYR A 234 -11.23 11.48 10.95
N GLY A 235 -11.03 10.89 12.11
CA GLY A 235 -10.08 9.80 12.30
C GLY A 235 -10.74 8.59 12.93
N PHE A 236 -10.35 7.41 12.48
CA PHE A 236 -10.79 6.12 12.99
C PHE A 236 -9.56 5.34 13.40
N LYS A 237 -9.59 4.82 14.63
CA LYS A 237 -8.45 4.17 15.24
C LYS A 237 -8.22 2.77 14.66
N GLY A 238 -6.96 2.45 14.33
CA GLY A 238 -6.52 1.12 13.90
C GLY A 238 -6.50 0.06 15.02
N GLY A 239 -6.19 -1.19 14.67
CA GLY A 239 -5.96 -2.31 15.59
C GLY A 239 -7.18 -2.85 16.35
N VAL A 240 -8.30 -2.12 16.36
CA VAL A 240 -9.56 -2.57 16.96
C VAL A 240 -10.57 -2.86 15.85
N LEU A 241 -10.67 -4.14 15.46
CA LEU A 241 -11.80 -4.71 14.68
C LEU A 241 -13.16 -4.65 15.44
N GLY A 242 -13.36 -3.66 16.30
CA GLY A 242 -14.64 -3.34 16.96
C GLY A 242 -15.62 -2.64 16.02
N ALA A 243 -15.12 -2.05 14.93
CA ALA A 243 -15.88 -1.41 13.88
C ALA A 243 -15.73 -2.19 12.55
N SER A 244 -16.26 -3.41 12.49
CA SER A 244 -16.48 -4.08 11.21
C SER A 244 -17.86 -3.67 10.64
N GLY A 245 -17.94 -3.37 9.35
CA GLY A 245 -19.17 -2.98 8.66
C GLY A 245 -19.33 -1.46 8.51
N THR A 246 -20.56 -0.98 8.37
CA THR A 246 -20.83 0.44 8.07
C THR A 246 -21.00 1.28 9.34
N VAL A 247 -20.23 2.36 9.45
CA VAL A 247 -20.29 3.35 10.55
C VAL A 247 -20.57 4.77 10.03
N GLY A 248 -21.05 5.63 10.94
CA GLY A 248 -21.27 7.04 10.64
C GLY A 248 -20.15 7.94 11.19
N LEU A 249 -20.12 9.20 10.77
CA LEU A 249 -19.16 10.19 11.27
C LEU A 249 -19.31 10.48 12.78
N GLU A 250 -20.45 10.14 13.40
CA GLU A 250 -20.63 10.20 14.84
C GLU A 250 -19.81 9.17 15.63
N ASP A 251 -19.35 8.12 14.96
CA ASP A 251 -18.54 7.04 15.53
C ASP A 251 -17.04 7.29 15.39
N ALA A 252 -16.64 8.40 14.74
CA ALA A 252 -15.24 8.76 14.57
C ALA A 252 -14.54 8.91 15.93
N ASP A 253 -13.39 8.26 16.06
CA ASP A 253 -12.53 8.35 17.23
C ASP A 253 -11.95 9.75 17.37
N TRP A 254 -11.70 10.48 16.29
CA TRP A 254 -11.26 11.86 16.33
C TRP A 254 -12.04 12.75 15.37
N THR A 255 -12.23 14.01 15.76
CA THR A 255 -12.83 15.03 14.90
C THR A 255 -12.08 16.36 15.06
N PHE A 256 -11.49 16.86 13.99
CA PHE A 256 -10.82 18.15 13.92
C PHE A 256 -11.55 19.08 12.96
N ARG A 257 -11.83 20.32 13.36
CA ARG A 257 -12.57 21.28 12.52
C ARG A 257 -12.00 22.69 12.58
N ALA A 258 -12.22 23.48 11.54
CA ALA A 258 -11.95 24.91 11.59
C ALA A 258 -12.92 25.66 12.53
N GLU A 259 -12.48 26.79 13.07
CA GLU A 259 -13.35 27.74 13.81
C GLU A 259 -14.11 28.71 12.89
N ALA A 260 -13.68 28.87 11.63
CA ALA A 260 -14.19 29.87 10.70
C ALA A 260 -14.53 29.27 9.34
N SER A 261 -15.49 29.91 8.65
CA SER A 261 -16.06 29.38 7.41
C SER A 261 -15.38 29.78 6.12
N GLY A 262 -15.38 28.81 5.19
CA GLY A 262 -14.86 28.97 3.82
C GLY A 262 -13.36 28.73 3.66
N GLY A 263 -12.70 28.09 4.63
CA GLY A 263 -11.26 27.85 4.59
C GLY A 263 -10.81 26.52 3.96
N TYR A 264 -11.74 25.58 3.78
CA TYR A 264 -11.46 24.24 3.25
C TYR A 264 -10.41 23.50 4.10
N PHE A 265 -10.63 23.47 5.42
CA PHE A 265 -9.80 22.75 6.37
C PHE A 265 -9.71 21.26 6.02
N GLY A 266 -8.48 20.73 5.97
CA GLY A 266 -8.18 19.37 5.54
C GLY A 266 -7.96 19.21 4.04
N THR A 267 -7.66 20.30 3.31
CA THR A 267 -7.24 20.19 1.90
C THR A 267 -5.86 19.54 1.77
N GLY A 268 -4.93 19.95 2.64
CA GLY A 268 -3.70 19.20 2.89
C GLY A 268 -3.89 18.38 4.15
N LEU A 269 -3.50 17.11 4.14
CA LEU A 269 -3.58 16.22 5.28
C LEU A 269 -2.33 15.35 5.31
N ALA A 270 -1.61 15.36 6.43
CA ALA A 270 -0.44 14.51 6.65
C ALA A 270 -0.29 14.17 8.12
N CYS A 271 0.45 13.11 8.40
CA CYS A 271 0.64 12.59 9.73
C CYS A 271 2.06 12.04 9.91
N GLY A 272 2.65 12.20 11.10
CA GLY A 272 3.93 11.62 11.45
C GLY A 272 4.55 12.26 12.69
N ARG A 273 5.66 11.74 13.19
CA ARG A 273 6.24 12.14 14.50
C ARG A 273 6.98 13.47 14.42
N LEU A 274 6.31 14.57 14.73
CA LEU A 274 6.89 15.92 14.74
C LEU A 274 7.39 16.33 16.14
N ASN A 275 7.42 15.38 17.08
CA ASN A 275 7.91 15.56 18.43
C ASN A 275 8.51 14.25 18.99
N ASP A 276 9.09 14.29 20.20
CA ASP A 276 9.81 13.18 20.84
C ASP A 276 8.91 12.07 21.46
N ASP A 277 7.60 12.09 21.23
CA ASP A 277 6.67 11.08 21.73
C ASP A 277 6.49 9.89 20.76
N VAL A 278 5.68 8.91 21.17
CA VAL A 278 5.44 7.69 20.37
C VAL A 278 4.30 7.88 19.37
N ALA A 279 3.45 8.88 19.58
CA ALA A 279 2.29 9.12 18.76
C ALA A 279 2.67 9.97 17.56
N ALA A 280 2.03 9.74 16.43
CA ALA A 280 2.15 10.62 15.29
C ALA A 280 1.39 11.94 15.56
N ASP A 281 1.82 13.02 14.93
CA ASP A 281 1.19 14.33 14.97
C ASP A 281 0.44 14.59 13.67
N LEU A 282 -0.67 15.31 13.75
CA LEU A 282 -1.52 15.61 12.60
C LEU A 282 -1.21 17.01 12.05
N VAL A 283 -0.91 17.09 10.75
CA VAL A 283 -0.73 18.35 10.00
C VAL A 283 -1.90 18.57 9.05
N VAL A 284 -2.57 19.71 9.18
CA VAL A 284 -3.77 20.05 8.41
C VAL A 284 -3.63 21.38 7.70
N GLY A 285 -3.81 21.36 6.38
CA GLY A 285 -3.88 22.52 5.53
C GLY A 285 -5.29 23.12 5.45
N GLU A 286 -5.39 24.42 5.70
CA GLU A 286 -6.57 25.27 5.48
C GLU A 286 -6.20 26.29 4.41
N HIS A 287 -6.21 25.86 3.15
CA HIS A 287 -5.55 26.60 2.07
C HIS A 287 -6.22 27.95 1.76
N LEU A 288 -7.51 28.10 2.04
CA LEU A 288 -8.15 29.41 2.04
C LEU A 288 -8.31 29.82 3.50
N ASN A 289 -8.13 31.08 3.88
CA ASN A 289 -8.52 31.51 5.23
C ASN A 289 -9.29 32.82 5.19
N HIS A 290 -10.13 32.96 6.21
CA HIS A 290 -11.04 34.03 6.52
C HIS A 290 -10.30 35.30 6.99
N GLU A 291 -10.95 36.47 6.86
CA GLU A 291 -10.49 37.85 7.18
C GLU A 291 -9.89 38.70 6.04
N GLY A 292 -10.04 38.27 4.78
CA GLY A 292 -9.86 39.16 3.61
C GLY A 292 -8.46 39.20 3.01
N ASP A 293 -7.53 38.45 3.58
CA ASP A 293 -6.26 38.08 2.97
C ASP A 293 -6.33 36.59 2.64
N ALA A 294 -6.25 36.21 1.36
CA ALA A 294 -6.40 34.84 0.88
C ALA A 294 -5.22 33.91 1.26
N GLY A 295 -4.54 34.18 2.38
CA GLY A 295 -3.24 33.65 2.74
C GLY A 295 -3.20 32.14 3.02
N GLY A 296 -4.29 31.51 3.43
CA GLY A 296 -4.26 30.12 3.90
C GLY A 296 -3.45 29.95 5.20
N ARG A 297 -3.50 28.77 5.78
CA ARG A 297 -2.82 28.43 7.04
C ARG A 297 -2.58 26.92 7.12
N VAL A 298 -1.53 26.53 7.85
CA VAL A 298 -1.31 25.14 8.26
C VAL A 298 -1.44 25.05 9.78
N TRP A 299 -2.08 23.97 10.25
CA TRP A 299 -2.35 23.69 11.64
C TRP A 299 -1.71 22.36 12.01
N VAL A 300 -1.05 22.28 13.16
CA VAL A 300 -0.48 21.03 13.68
C VAL A 300 -1.07 20.72 15.05
N PHE A 301 -1.52 19.47 15.20
CA PHE A 301 -2.09 18.93 16.42
C PHE A 301 -1.19 17.81 16.93
N ALA A 302 -0.83 17.86 18.22
CA ALA A 302 -0.06 16.78 18.84
C ALA A 302 -0.85 15.46 18.81
N GLY A 303 -0.13 14.35 18.63
CA GLY A 303 -0.57 13.00 18.98
C GLY A 303 -0.87 12.82 20.47
N ASP A 304 -1.29 11.62 20.89
CA ASP A 304 -1.77 11.33 22.25
C ASP A 304 -2.90 12.29 22.66
N THR A 305 -3.95 12.33 21.84
CA THR A 305 -5.03 13.30 21.96
C THR A 305 -5.97 13.07 23.16
N GLY A 306 -5.56 12.34 24.20
CA GLY A 306 -6.41 12.05 25.35
C GLY A 306 -7.71 11.34 24.93
N ASP A 307 -8.83 11.60 25.61
CA ASP A 307 -10.13 10.98 25.31
C ASP A 307 -10.47 11.14 23.81
N PRO A 308 -10.47 10.06 23.00
CA PRO A 308 -10.67 10.13 21.55
C PRO A 308 -11.94 10.92 21.22
N ALA A 309 -13.00 10.74 22.00
CA ALA A 309 -14.31 11.38 21.82
C ALA A 309 -14.34 12.94 21.93
N ALA A 310 -13.20 13.61 22.10
CA ALA A 310 -13.10 15.07 22.14
C ALA A 310 -12.98 15.68 20.73
N VAL A 311 -14.02 16.40 20.30
CA VAL A 311 -13.96 17.28 19.11
C VAL A 311 -12.97 18.42 19.36
N ARG A 312 -11.96 18.53 18.49
CA ARG A 312 -10.93 19.57 18.50
C ARG A 312 -11.19 20.59 17.41
N SER A 313 -10.91 21.85 17.71
CA SER A 313 -11.00 22.94 16.75
C SER A 313 -9.62 23.48 16.40
N SER A 314 -9.51 24.30 15.35
CA SER A 314 -8.26 24.98 15.01
C SER A 314 -7.69 25.83 16.16
N ALA A 315 -8.50 26.29 17.12
CA ALA A 315 -8.02 26.95 18.35
C ALA A 315 -7.29 26.01 19.33
N ASP A 316 -7.50 24.70 19.21
CA ASP A 316 -6.84 23.68 20.01
C ASP A 316 -5.53 23.21 19.37
N ALA A 317 -5.18 23.71 18.18
CA ALA A 317 -3.92 23.41 17.52
C ALA A 317 -2.73 23.83 18.40
N ASN A 318 -1.70 22.99 18.35
CA ASN A 318 -0.47 23.17 19.09
C ASN A 318 0.50 24.08 18.32
N LEU A 319 0.43 24.06 17.00
CA LEU A 319 1.17 25.00 16.15
C LEU A 319 0.26 25.47 15.01
N TRP A 320 0.47 26.71 14.59
CA TRP A 320 -0.03 27.15 13.29
C TRP A 320 1.02 27.97 12.54
N ILE A 321 0.97 27.86 11.21
CA ILE A 321 1.91 28.50 10.29
C ILE A 321 1.11 29.39 9.33
N GLU A 322 1.49 30.66 9.27
CA GLU A 322 0.94 31.64 8.33
C GLU A 322 2.03 32.27 7.46
N PHE A 323 1.65 33.06 6.46
CA PHE A 323 2.65 33.72 5.62
C PHE A 323 3.52 34.72 6.40
N GLY A 324 4.82 34.65 6.14
CA GLY A 324 5.78 35.69 6.50
C GLY A 324 5.77 36.87 5.51
N SER A 325 6.94 37.44 5.28
CA SER A 325 7.11 38.64 4.44
C SER A 325 6.89 38.41 2.95
N ASN A 326 6.91 37.16 2.48
CA ASN A 326 6.75 36.81 1.06
C ASN A 326 5.31 36.71 0.56
N GLY A 327 4.30 36.71 1.46
CA GLY A 327 2.88 36.71 1.10
C GLY A 327 2.45 35.62 0.09
N GLY A 328 1.19 35.65 -0.30
CA GLY A 328 0.64 34.69 -1.28
C GLY A 328 -0.80 34.33 -0.99
N SER A 329 -1.27 33.25 -1.59
CA SER A 329 -2.55 32.62 -1.27
C SER A 329 -2.41 31.10 -1.28
N GLU A 330 -3.37 30.35 -0.74
CA GLU A 330 -3.35 28.89 -0.81
C GLU A 330 -2.23 28.20 0.01
N LEU A 331 -1.74 28.81 1.10
CA LEU A 331 -0.79 28.14 2.00
C LEU A 331 -1.43 26.91 2.66
N GLY A 332 -0.76 25.76 2.58
CA GLY A 332 -1.31 24.50 3.03
C GLY A 332 -2.18 23.81 1.98
N ARG A 333 -1.98 24.13 0.70
CA ARG A 333 -2.63 23.40 -0.40
C ARG A 333 -2.21 21.93 -0.39
N ALA A 334 -0.92 21.66 -0.24
CA ALA A 334 -0.38 20.34 0.04
C ALA A 334 0.50 20.42 1.29
N VAL A 335 0.45 19.36 2.10
CA VAL A 335 1.30 19.15 3.27
C VAL A 335 1.72 17.69 3.27
N VAL A 336 2.95 17.42 3.73
CA VAL A 336 3.49 16.06 3.90
C VAL A 336 4.39 16.05 5.13
N VAL A 337 4.43 14.94 5.85
CA VAL A 337 5.47 14.67 6.85
C VAL A 337 6.52 13.79 6.18
N LEU A 338 7.76 14.23 6.25
CA LEU A 338 8.93 13.57 5.70
C LEU A 338 9.62 12.76 6.82
N GLN A 339 10.63 11.97 6.49
CA GLN A 339 11.50 11.36 7.49
C GLN A 339 12.36 12.42 8.22
N ASP A 340 13.18 11.94 9.16
CA ASP A 340 14.24 12.71 9.81
C ASP A 340 15.41 12.90 8.83
N LEU A 341 15.28 13.91 7.99
CA LEU A 341 16.25 14.29 6.96
C LEU A 341 17.54 14.81 7.57
N ASP A 342 17.49 15.52 8.71
CA ASP A 342 18.69 16.11 9.32
C ASP A 342 19.31 15.33 10.49
N GLY A 343 18.73 14.18 10.81
CA GLY A 343 19.29 13.15 11.69
C GLY A 343 19.18 13.50 13.17
N ASP A 344 18.15 14.27 13.54
CA ASP A 344 17.95 14.79 14.88
C ASP A 344 16.91 14.04 15.73
N GLY A 345 16.22 13.08 15.11
CA GLY A 345 15.30 12.13 15.72
C GLY A 345 13.83 12.50 15.59
N VAL A 346 13.51 13.65 14.97
CA VAL A 346 12.15 14.12 14.69
C VAL A 346 11.95 14.19 13.19
N ASN A 347 10.73 13.90 12.72
CA ASN A 347 10.41 14.02 11.30
C ASN A 347 10.31 15.48 10.87
N GLU A 348 10.73 15.77 9.65
CA GLU A 348 10.43 17.04 9.00
C GLU A 348 9.03 17.06 8.39
N PHE A 349 8.53 18.23 8.02
CA PHE A 349 7.34 18.35 7.20
C PHE A 349 7.53 19.41 6.12
N ALA A 350 6.85 19.23 4.99
CA ALA A 350 6.81 20.20 3.92
C ALA A 350 5.40 20.75 3.68
N ILE A 351 5.31 22.04 3.35
CA ILE A 351 4.05 22.75 3.08
C ILE A 351 4.16 23.54 1.79
N SER A 352 3.06 23.66 1.04
CA SER A 352 3.04 24.38 -0.24
C SER A 352 2.11 25.58 -0.29
N SER A 353 2.42 26.48 -1.22
CA SER A 353 1.53 27.51 -1.76
C SER A 353 1.77 27.63 -3.27
N PRO A 354 0.91 27.04 -4.12
CA PRO A 354 1.06 27.13 -5.57
C PRO A 354 0.96 28.55 -6.14
N THR A 355 0.29 29.47 -5.43
CA THR A 355 0.10 30.84 -5.93
C THR A 355 1.15 31.83 -5.43
N CYS A 356 2.07 31.38 -4.58
CA CYS A 356 3.19 32.19 -4.09
C CYS A 356 4.12 32.65 -5.23
N SER A 357 4.79 33.78 -5.01
CA SER A 357 5.81 34.34 -5.92
C SER A 357 5.33 34.55 -7.36
N ASP A 358 4.30 35.38 -7.56
CA ASP A 358 3.69 35.64 -8.87
C ASP A 358 3.23 34.35 -9.57
N ASN A 359 2.61 33.44 -8.82
CA ASN A 359 2.17 32.11 -9.26
C ASN A 359 3.28 31.14 -9.65
N ALA A 360 4.57 31.41 -9.39
CA ALA A 360 5.62 30.41 -9.58
C ALA A 360 5.41 29.16 -8.69
N GLY A 361 4.85 29.37 -7.51
CA GLY A 361 4.67 28.33 -6.50
C GLY A 361 5.86 28.24 -5.55
N CYS A 362 5.58 27.92 -4.30
CA CYS A 362 6.57 27.83 -3.23
C CYS A 362 6.28 26.61 -2.37
N VAL A 363 7.34 25.92 -1.95
CA VAL A 363 7.33 24.83 -0.99
C VAL A 363 8.31 25.18 0.12
N TRP A 364 7.97 24.88 1.36
CA TRP A 364 8.85 25.07 2.51
C TRP A 364 8.97 23.77 3.28
N ILE A 365 10.17 23.49 3.80
CA ILE A 365 10.48 22.33 4.63
C ILE A 365 10.89 22.86 6.01
N SER A 366 10.40 22.25 7.08
CA SER A 366 10.85 22.52 8.46
C SER A 366 12.29 22.02 8.66
N GLY A 367 13.17 22.71 9.39
CA GLY A 367 14.55 22.24 9.63
C GLY A 367 15.05 22.34 11.09
N SER A 368 16.25 21.82 11.37
CA SER A 368 16.86 21.72 12.72
C SER A 368 17.09 23.00 13.52
N SER A 369 16.97 24.21 12.94
CA SER A 369 16.99 25.43 13.75
C SER A 369 15.72 25.65 14.56
N ASP A 370 14.66 24.90 14.26
CA ASP A 370 13.29 25.17 14.68
C ASP A 370 12.83 24.30 15.86
N ARG A 371 13.81 23.84 16.65
CA ARG A 371 13.72 23.04 17.91
C ARG A 371 12.87 23.62 19.05
N GLN A 372 11.96 24.54 18.75
CA GLN A 372 10.82 24.89 19.57
C GLN A 372 9.49 24.36 19.02
N LEU A 373 9.50 23.42 18.08
CA LEU A 373 8.37 22.54 17.79
C LEU A 373 8.17 21.52 18.92
N SER A 374 8.14 21.98 20.18
CA SER A 374 7.44 21.22 21.20
C SER A 374 5.96 21.44 20.91
N VAL A 375 5.36 20.49 20.19
CA VAL A 375 3.91 20.39 20.02
C VAL A 375 3.20 20.33 21.40
N GLU A 376 3.95 20.27 22.50
CA GLU A 376 3.52 20.50 23.89
C GLU A 376 3.00 21.92 24.22
N SER A 377 3.16 22.94 23.35
CA SER A 377 2.67 24.31 23.62
C SER A 377 2.16 25.02 22.36
N GLN A 378 1.14 25.89 22.52
CA GLN A 378 0.59 26.69 21.41
C GLN A 378 1.59 27.73 20.89
N VAL A 379 2.10 27.51 19.67
CA VAL A 379 3.10 28.36 18.99
C VAL A 379 2.57 28.87 17.65
N ALA A 380 2.97 30.09 17.28
CA ALA A 380 2.73 30.66 15.97
C ALA A 380 4.06 30.77 15.21
N MET A 381 4.11 30.31 13.96
CA MET A 381 5.26 30.45 13.06
C MET A 381 4.86 31.16 11.78
N VAL A 382 5.86 31.69 11.07
CA VAL A 382 5.67 32.22 9.72
C VAL A 382 6.54 31.49 8.71
N THR A 383 6.16 31.51 7.43
CA THR A 383 6.95 30.89 6.36
C THR A 383 8.37 31.45 6.19
N ASP A 384 8.67 32.61 6.78
CA ASP A 384 10.04 33.17 6.82
C ASP A 384 10.96 32.43 7.81
N ASP A 385 10.37 31.64 8.72
CA ASP A 385 11.09 30.81 9.68
C ASP A 385 11.47 29.44 9.08
N LEU A 386 10.96 29.08 7.89
CA LEU A 386 11.19 27.79 7.23
C LEU A 386 12.20 27.91 6.07
N ASP A 387 12.87 26.80 5.76
CA ASP A 387 13.74 26.69 4.60
C ASP A 387 12.93 26.43 3.33
N GLY A 388 13.15 27.24 2.28
CA GLY A 388 12.27 27.29 1.12
C GLY A 388 12.83 26.63 -0.13
N LEU A 389 12.03 25.77 -0.76
CA LEU A 389 12.18 25.25 -2.11
C LEU A 389 11.23 26.00 -3.05
N PHE A 390 11.76 26.69 -4.05
CA PHE A 390 10.97 27.65 -4.83
C PHE A 390 10.74 27.18 -6.26
N GLY A 391 9.61 27.55 -6.86
CA GLY A 391 9.41 27.44 -8.31
C GLY A 391 10.56 28.13 -9.06
N GLY A 392 11.20 27.41 -9.98
CA GLY A 392 12.18 27.97 -10.91
C GLY A 392 11.51 28.76 -12.04
N SER A 393 12.29 29.16 -13.05
CA SER A 393 11.79 30.08 -14.10
C SER A 393 10.73 29.51 -15.06
N THR A 394 10.50 28.20 -15.01
CA THR A 394 9.67 27.43 -15.96
C THR A 394 8.43 26.82 -15.31
N ALA A 395 8.40 26.73 -13.98
CA ALA A 395 7.27 26.20 -13.21
C ALA A 395 6.35 27.33 -12.73
N VAL A 396 5.05 27.10 -12.86
CA VAL A 396 3.95 27.91 -12.35
C VAL A 396 3.07 26.98 -11.52
N GLY A 397 2.74 27.36 -10.30
CA GLY A 397 1.96 26.49 -9.42
C GLY A 397 2.75 25.32 -8.85
N LEU A 398 4.08 25.43 -8.68
CA LEU A 398 4.84 24.40 -7.97
C LEU A 398 4.25 24.15 -6.57
N GLY A 399 4.15 22.88 -6.19
CA GLY A 399 3.58 22.45 -4.92
C GLY A 399 2.07 22.24 -4.99
N THR A 400 1.49 21.95 -6.16
CA THR A 400 0.08 21.51 -6.25
C THR A 400 -0.14 20.23 -5.45
N THR A 401 0.82 19.29 -5.53
CA THR A 401 0.96 18.15 -4.64
C THR A 401 2.43 18.03 -4.20
N ILE A 402 2.65 17.44 -3.04
CA ILE A 402 3.97 17.03 -2.52
C ILE A 402 3.81 15.59 -2.04
N ARG A 403 4.78 14.74 -2.32
CA ARG A 403 4.84 13.37 -1.83
C ARG A 403 6.22 13.05 -1.25
N PRO A 404 6.29 12.26 -0.17
CA PRO A 404 7.54 11.60 0.17
C PRO A 404 7.84 10.60 -0.96
N ALA A 405 9.10 10.30 -1.20
CA ALA A 405 9.48 9.40 -2.29
C ALA A 405 10.37 8.22 -1.84
N ALA A 406 10.41 7.91 -0.53
CA ALA A 406 11.46 7.10 0.08
C ALA A 406 12.85 7.44 -0.51
N ASP A 407 13.77 6.49 -0.54
CA ASP A 407 15.12 6.68 -1.09
C ASP A 407 15.17 6.21 -2.56
N LEU A 408 14.85 7.09 -3.52
CA LEU A 408 14.84 6.74 -4.94
C LEU A 408 16.25 6.60 -5.51
N ASP A 409 17.25 7.32 -4.98
CA ASP A 409 18.62 7.33 -5.51
C ASP A 409 19.64 6.49 -4.73
N GLY A 410 19.20 5.84 -3.65
CA GLY A 410 19.96 4.87 -2.85
C GLY A 410 20.95 5.51 -1.88
N ASP A 411 20.74 6.77 -1.47
CA ASP A 411 21.63 7.50 -0.57
C ASP A 411 21.32 7.32 0.93
N GLY A 412 20.21 6.63 1.24
CA GLY A 412 19.73 6.30 2.57
C GLY A 412 18.90 7.40 3.22
N LEU A 413 18.52 8.43 2.48
CA LEU A 413 17.63 9.51 2.93
C LEU A 413 16.37 9.52 2.07
N GLU A 414 15.29 10.01 2.66
CA GLU A 414 14.07 10.21 1.90
C GLU A 414 14.19 11.39 0.93
N ASP A 415 13.67 11.18 -0.27
CA ASP A 415 13.56 12.14 -1.34
C ASP A 415 12.17 12.77 -1.41
N VAL A 416 12.04 13.87 -2.14
CA VAL A 416 10.75 14.58 -2.27
C VAL A 416 10.36 14.76 -3.73
N LEU A 417 9.14 14.36 -4.05
CA LEU A 417 8.52 14.57 -5.35
C LEU A 417 7.48 15.70 -5.27
N ILE A 418 7.56 16.64 -6.21
CA ILE A 418 6.71 17.84 -6.21
C ILE A 418 6.11 18.04 -7.59
N THR A 419 4.81 18.31 -7.65
CA THR A 419 4.12 18.61 -8.90
C THR A 419 3.83 20.10 -9.06
N GLY A 420 3.61 20.51 -10.30
CA GLY A 420 3.21 21.86 -10.68
C GLY A 420 2.96 21.97 -12.17
N ARG A 421 2.47 23.13 -12.62
CA ARG A 421 2.32 23.39 -14.04
C ARG A 421 3.66 23.86 -14.62
N ASN A 422 4.07 23.31 -15.74
CA ASN A 422 5.26 23.71 -16.49
C ASN A 422 4.83 24.59 -17.68
N ASP A 423 5.12 25.89 -17.60
CA ASP A 423 4.70 26.88 -18.60
C ASP A 423 5.51 26.82 -19.89
N ASP A 424 6.72 26.25 -19.86
CA ASP A 424 7.55 26.08 -21.06
C ASP A 424 6.94 25.08 -22.05
N ILE A 425 6.22 24.08 -21.51
CA ILE A 425 5.54 23.04 -22.30
C ILE A 425 4.02 23.19 -22.28
N GLY A 426 3.49 24.04 -21.40
CA GLY A 426 2.05 24.28 -21.25
C GLY A 426 1.28 23.15 -20.56
N ALA A 427 1.96 22.19 -19.95
CA ALA A 427 1.43 20.98 -19.32
C ALA A 427 1.81 20.91 -17.83
N TYR A 428 1.45 19.82 -17.13
CA TYR A 428 1.94 19.56 -15.77
C TYR A 428 3.31 18.86 -15.81
N GLY A 429 4.06 18.95 -14.72
CA GLY A 429 5.31 18.23 -14.53
C GLY A 429 5.51 17.84 -13.07
N ALA A 430 6.45 16.93 -12.86
CA ALA A 430 6.92 16.52 -11.55
C ALA A 430 8.43 16.72 -11.46
N TRP A 431 8.92 17.07 -10.27
CA TRP A 431 10.33 17.31 -9.98
C TRP A 431 10.75 16.54 -8.73
N LEU A 432 11.78 15.71 -8.87
CA LEU A 432 12.40 14.96 -7.79
C LEU A 432 13.57 15.75 -7.22
N PHE A 433 13.62 15.88 -5.90
CA PHE A 433 14.73 16.48 -5.16
C PHE A 433 15.33 15.44 -4.22
N THR A 434 16.60 15.11 -4.44
CA THR A 434 17.35 14.15 -3.61
C THR A 434 18.47 14.82 -2.81
N GLY A 435 19.12 14.07 -1.91
CA GLY A 435 20.24 14.57 -1.12
C GLY A 435 19.82 15.70 -0.18
N LEU A 436 18.76 15.46 0.59
CA LEU A 436 18.17 16.42 1.53
C LEU A 436 18.78 16.33 2.94
N GLY A 437 19.89 15.61 3.13
CA GLY A 437 20.52 15.42 4.46
C GLY A 437 21.22 16.63 5.07
N ASP A 438 21.28 17.77 4.37
CA ASP A 438 21.88 19.01 4.87
C ASP A 438 20.91 20.18 4.64
N PRO A 439 20.25 20.70 5.70
CA PRO A 439 19.31 21.81 5.60
C PRO A 439 19.88 23.06 4.94
N SER A 440 21.21 23.27 5.01
CA SER A 440 21.84 24.41 4.34
C SER A 440 21.78 24.34 2.80
N THR A 441 21.32 23.23 2.24
CA THR A 441 21.16 22.99 0.80
C THR A 441 19.72 22.98 0.32
N TRP A 442 18.73 23.15 1.21
CA TRP A 442 17.30 23.05 0.86
C TRP A 442 16.79 24.25 0.06
N THR A 443 17.50 25.38 0.08
CA THR A 443 17.19 26.49 -0.83
C THR A 443 17.54 26.12 -2.28
N ARG A 444 16.53 25.68 -3.03
CA ARG A 444 16.66 25.20 -4.41
C ARG A 444 15.56 25.76 -5.31
N THR A 445 15.70 25.53 -6.61
CA THR A 445 14.70 25.79 -7.63
C THR A 445 14.40 24.52 -8.45
N THR A 446 13.36 24.54 -9.29
CA THR A 446 13.10 23.41 -10.22
C THR A 446 14.24 23.12 -11.20
N ASP A 447 15.16 24.07 -11.41
CA ASP A 447 16.37 23.85 -12.22
C ASP A 447 17.42 22.99 -11.49
N ASP A 448 17.29 22.84 -10.17
CA ASP A 448 18.15 22.03 -9.31
C ASP A 448 17.59 20.62 -9.04
N ALA A 449 16.46 20.26 -9.67
CA ALA A 449 15.86 18.94 -9.52
C ALA A 449 16.79 17.83 -10.04
N THR A 450 16.86 16.71 -9.31
CA THR A 450 17.64 15.52 -9.67
C THR A 450 17.06 14.87 -10.91
N ALA A 451 15.73 14.72 -10.93
CA ALA A 451 14.96 14.28 -12.10
C ALA A 451 13.70 15.14 -12.29
N SER A 452 13.20 15.17 -13.52
CA SER A 452 11.94 15.84 -13.86
C SER A 452 11.16 15.06 -14.91
N TRP A 453 9.85 14.97 -14.75
CA TRP A 453 8.94 14.38 -15.71
C TRP A 453 8.17 15.48 -16.41
N GLU A 454 8.19 15.41 -17.74
CA GLU A 454 7.36 16.25 -18.58
C GLU A 454 6.23 15.44 -19.17
N LEU A 455 5.01 15.81 -18.79
CA LEU A 455 3.81 15.08 -19.16
C LEU A 455 3.26 15.64 -20.46
N THR A 456 2.95 14.78 -21.43
CA THR A 456 2.67 15.22 -22.81
C THR A 456 1.30 15.91 -22.95
N TYR A 457 0.34 15.68 -22.04
CA TYR A 457 -1.03 16.22 -22.19
C TYR A 457 -1.39 17.40 -21.26
N SER A 458 -1.98 18.43 -21.86
CA SER A 458 -2.29 19.74 -21.27
C SER A 458 -3.80 20.05 -21.22
N GLY A 459 -4.59 19.16 -20.63
CA GLY A 459 -5.99 19.45 -20.31
C GLY A 459 -6.11 20.48 -19.18
N GLU A 460 -6.95 21.51 -19.35
CA GLU A 460 -6.97 22.71 -18.49
C GLU A 460 -7.38 22.53 -16.99
N GLN A 461 -7.64 21.33 -16.45
CA GLN A 461 -8.41 21.25 -15.19
C GLN A 461 -8.15 20.07 -14.25
N LEU A 462 -7.18 19.20 -14.47
CA LEU A 462 -7.22 17.89 -13.84
C LEU A 462 -5.85 17.52 -13.25
N SER A 463 -5.82 17.33 -11.93
CA SER A 463 -4.67 17.02 -11.09
C SER A 463 -3.77 15.94 -11.67
N THR A 464 -2.47 16.18 -11.59
CA THR A 464 -1.44 15.13 -11.56
C THR A 464 -1.29 14.66 -10.14
N GLU A 465 -1.73 13.44 -9.90
CA GLU A 465 -1.32 12.69 -8.72
C GLU A 465 -0.01 11.98 -9.03
N CYS A 466 0.80 11.83 -8.01
CA CYS A 466 1.99 11.01 -8.07
C CYS A 466 2.09 10.28 -6.74
N ASP A 467 2.81 9.17 -6.76
CA ASP A 467 3.25 8.51 -5.56
C ASP A 467 4.62 7.88 -5.81
N ALA A 468 5.38 7.70 -4.75
CA ALA A 468 6.72 7.14 -4.79
C ALA A 468 7.07 6.60 -3.42
N GLY A 469 7.97 5.63 -3.38
CA GLY A 469 8.58 5.22 -2.12
C GLY A 469 8.54 3.74 -1.79
N VAL A 470 8.05 2.91 -2.72
CA VAL A 470 8.08 1.46 -2.57
C VAL A 470 8.72 0.83 -3.80
N ASP A 471 9.49 -0.23 -3.57
CA ASP A 471 10.16 -1.05 -4.57
C ASP A 471 9.18 -2.12 -5.07
N VAL A 472 8.60 -1.88 -6.25
CA VAL A 472 7.59 -2.76 -6.84
C VAL A 472 8.21 -3.90 -7.63
N ASP A 473 9.52 -3.85 -7.93
CA ASP A 473 10.19 -4.87 -8.76
C ASP A 473 11.33 -5.64 -8.08
N GLY A 474 11.59 -5.32 -6.81
CA GLY A 474 12.53 -6.03 -5.95
C GLY A 474 14.00 -5.72 -6.24
N ASP A 475 14.30 -4.63 -6.97
CA ASP A 475 15.69 -4.26 -7.28
C ASP A 475 16.42 -3.51 -6.16
N GLY A 476 15.71 -3.21 -5.07
CA GLY A 476 16.18 -2.53 -3.88
C GLY A 476 16.08 -1.01 -3.96
N HIS A 477 15.41 -0.47 -4.98
CA HIS A 477 15.17 0.96 -5.14
C HIS A 477 13.67 1.23 -5.22
N ALA A 478 13.22 2.29 -4.54
CA ALA A 478 11.84 2.71 -4.65
C ALA A 478 11.52 3.21 -6.07
N ASP A 479 10.26 3.06 -6.47
CA ASP A 479 9.75 3.42 -7.79
C ASP A 479 8.83 4.64 -7.74
N VAL A 480 8.45 5.13 -8.92
CA VAL A 480 7.60 6.32 -9.08
C VAL A 480 6.44 6.00 -10.00
N ILE A 481 5.21 6.33 -9.56
CA ILE A 481 4.02 6.30 -10.41
C ILE A 481 3.45 7.71 -10.58
N ILE A 482 3.08 8.07 -11.81
CA ILE A 482 2.47 9.36 -12.15
C ILE A 482 1.13 9.12 -12.82
N GLY A 483 0.08 9.74 -12.27
CA GLY A 483 -1.27 9.72 -12.78
C GLY A 483 -1.53 10.83 -13.80
N GLU A 484 -1.97 10.45 -15.00
CA GLU A 484 -2.38 11.35 -16.09
C GLU A 484 -3.83 11.09 -16.50
N GLN A 485 -4.78 11.56 -15.69
CA GLN A 485 -6.22 11.38 -15.97
C GLN A 485 -6.71 12.00 -17.30
N GLY A 486 -5.92 12.91 -17.89
CA GLY A 486 -6.20 13.53 -19.18
C GLY A 486 -5.57 12.81 -20.38
N TYR A 487 -4.86 11.70 -20.17
CA TYR A 487 -4.11 11.02 -21.21
C TYR A 487 -5.00 10.54 -22.38
N GLU A 488 -4.61 10.87 -23.61
CA GLU A 488 -5.44 10.65 -24.83
C GLU A 488 -4.87 9.63 -25.83
N GLU A 489 -3.67 9.09 -25.62
CA GLU A 489 -3.10 8.07 -26.50
C GLU A 489 -3.56 6.65 -26.06
N GLY A 490 -3.86 5.77 -27.01
CA GLY A 490 -4.43 4.44 -26.73
C GLY A 490 -5.95 4.32 -26.97
N ALA A 491 -6.61 3.39 -26.26
CA ALA A 491 -8.04 3.14 -26.40
C ALA A 491 -8.85 4.26 -25.71
N ALA A 492 -9.16 5.31 -26.46
CA ALA A 492 -10.32 6.18 -26.22
C ALA A 492 -10.24 7.31 -25.18
N SER A 493 -9.09 7.91 -24.84
CA SER A 493 -9.05 9.05 -23.88
C SER A 493 -9.52 8.65 -22.48
N GLY A 494 -9.02 7.50 -22.00
CA GLY A 494 -9.35 6.90 -20.72
C GLY A 494 -8.52 7.37 -19.53
N GLY A 495 -7.53 8.23 -19.73
CA GLY A 495 -6.48 8.49 -18.73
C GLY A 495 -5.43 7.38 -18.68
N ALA A 496 -4.33 7.60 -17.96
CA ALA A 496 -3.28 6.61 -17.76
C ALA A 496 -2.56 6.79 -16.41
N ALA A 497 -1.95 5.71 -15.92
CA ALA A 497 -0.91 5.76 -14.89
C ALA A 497 0.42 5.30 -15.50
N LEU A 498 1.50 6.02 -15.21
CA LEU A 498 2.83 5.79 -15.78
C LEU A 498 3.79 5.39 -14.67
N LEU A 499 4.33 4.17 -14.74
CA LEU A 499 5.30 3.62 -13.81
C LEU A 499 6.72 3.86 -14.32
N TYR A 500 7.58 4.43 -13.48
CA TYR A 500 8.99 4.66 -13.72
C TYR A 500 9.79 3.97 -12.62
N LEU A 501 10.72 3.13 -13.03
CA LEU A 501 11.50 2.35 -12.08
C LEU A 501 12.65 3.16 -11.46
N GLY A 502 12.96 2.80 -10.23
CA GLY A 502 13.91 3.38 -9.30
C GLY A 502 15.37 3.31 -9.70
N GLY A 503 16.21 3.85 -8.82
CA GLY A 503 17.63 3.56 -8.78
C GLY A 503 18.55 4.69 -9.20
N ALA A 504 19.86 4.44 -9.10
CA ALA A 504 20.90 5.46 -9.25
C ALA A 504 20.92 6.21 -10.61
N ASP A 505 20.19 5.69 -11.59
CA ASP A 505 20.01 6.25 -12.92
C ASP A 505 18.77 7.16 -13.07
N LEU A 506 17.92 7.31 -12.04
CA LEU A 506 16.82 8.29 -11.97
C LEU A 506 17.32 9.73 -11.96
N ARG A 507 17.84 10.19 -13.10
CA ARG A 507 18.47 11.51 -13.26
C ARG A 507 18.17 12.14 -14.61
N GLY A 508 17.86 13.42 -14.58
CA GLY A 508 17.60 14.21 -15.78
C GLY A 508 16.11 14.28 -16.13
N ARG A 509 15.78 14.16 -17.41
CA ARG A 509 14.45 14.50 -17.92
C ARG A 509 13.77 13.30 -18.55
N TYR A 510 12.60 12.98 -18.03
CA TYR A 510 11.73 11.89 -18.46
C TYR A 510 10.51 12.42 -19.21
N THR A 511 10.00 11.59 -20.11
CA THR A 511 8.76 11.77 -20.86
C THR A 511 7.94 10.49 -20.76
N ASP A 512 6.68 10.54 -21.18
CA ASP A 512 5.77 9.39 -21.14
C ASP A 512 6.35 8.15 -21.85
N GLY A 513 7.15 8.36 -22.91
CA GLY A 513 7.82 7.29 -23.65
C GLY A 513 8.99 6.62 -22.93
N ASP A 514 9.41 7.16 -21.79
CA ASP A 514 10.45 6.60 -20.92
C ASP A 514 9.86 5.75 -19.78
N ALA A 515 8.52 5.70 -19.63
CA ALA A 515 7.87 4.89 -18.62
C ALA A 515 8.12 3.39 -18.84
N PHE A 516 8.37 2.65 -17.76
CA PHE A 516 8.46 1.19 -17.80
C PHE A 516 7.12 0.57 -18.16
N ALA A 517 6.06 1.08 -17.54
CA ALA A 517 4.68 0.73 -17.85
C ALA A 517 3.82 1.97 -18.07
N THR A 518 2.87 1.86 -18.99
CA THR A 518 1.76 2.78 -19.15
C THR A 518 0.48 1.98 -19.05
N ILE A 519 -0.25 2.18 -17.95
CA ILE A 519 -1.52 1.52 -17.64
C ILE A 519 -2.65 2.43 -18.15
N TYR A 520 -3.34 2.01 -19.21
CA TYR A 520 -4.37 2.80 -19.87
C TYR A 520 -5.77 2.51 -19.32
N GLY A 521 -6.60 3.54 -19.23
CA GLY A 521 -8.03 3.35 -19.00
C GLY A 521 -8.71 2.63 -20.17
N ALA A 522 -9.47 1.57 -19.87
CA ALA A 522 -10.16 0.73 -20.86
C ALA A 522 -11.27 1.43 -21.66
N THR A 523 -11.79 2.55 -21.14
CA THR A 523 -12.94 3.27 -21.73
C THR A 523 -12.76 4.78 -21.70
N ALA A 524 -13.45 5.45 -22.63
CA ALA A 524 -13.37 6.89 -22.75
C ALA A 524 -13.89 7.62 -21.52
N GLY A 525 -13.04 8.45 -20.92
CA GLY A 525 -13.38 9.20 -19.71
C GLY A 525 -13.32 8.40 -18.42
N ALA A 526 -12.73 7.19 -18.42
CA ALA A 526 -12.46 6.41 -17.20
C ALA A 526 -11.62 7.19 -16.17
N ARG A 527 -10.74 8.06 -16.68
CA ARG A 527 -9.77 8.85 -15.92
C ARG A 527 -8.86 7.97 -15.05
N ALA A 528 -8.36 6.86 -15.63
CA ALA A 528 -7.29 6.10 -15.01
C ALA A 528 -6.13 7.03 -14.64
N GLY A 529 -5.55 6.80 -13.46
CA GLY A 529 -4.52 7.67 -12.91
C GLY A 529 -5.04 9.00 -12.36
N ALA A 530 -6.35 9.15 -12.11
CA ALA A 530 -6.86 10.29 -11.34
C ALA A 530 -6.46 10.22 -9.86
N ALA A 531 -6.30 8.99 -9.35
CA ALA A 531 -5.56 8.68 -8.14
C ALA A 531 -4.59 7.54 -8.47
N VAL A 532 -3.41 7.59 -7.88
CA VAL A 532 -2.41 6.53 -7.90
C VAL A 532 -1.87 6.39 -6.49
N ALA A 533 -1.58 5.17 -6.07
CA ALA A 533 -0.88 4.90 -4.82
C ALA A 533 0.07 3.72 -5.03
N LEU A 534 1.27 3.83 -4.47
CA LEU A 534 2.19 2.71 -4.29
C LEU A 534 2.08 2.30 -2.83
N GLY A 535 1.55 1.11 -2.59
CA GLY A 535 1.52 0.50 -1.27
C GLY A 535 2.85 -0.17 -0.98
N GLY A 536 3.10 -0.41 0.31
CA GLY A 536 3.99 -1.47 0.75
C GLY A 536 3.50 -2.83 0.26
N ASP A 537 3.54 -3.81 1.15
CA ASP A 537 3.25 -5.21 0.82
C ASP A 537 1.80 -5.54 1.20
N ALA A 538 0.85 -5.32 0.29
CA ALA A 538 -0.56 -5.67 0.47
C ALA A 538 -0.86 -7.12 0.03
N SER A 539 -0.01 -7.69 -0.82
CA SER A 539 -0.11 -9.07 -1.33
C SER A 539 0.57 -10.11 -0.44
N GLY A 540 1.55 -9.69 0.38
CA GLY A 540 2.36 -10.57 1.24
C GLY A 540 3.60 -11.14 0.56
N ASP A 541 3.96 -10.65 -0.64
CA ASP A 541 5.10 -11.11 -1.43
C ASP A 541 6.43 -10.40 -1.07
N GLY A 542 6.35 -9.37 -0.23
CA GLY A 542 7.48 -8.58 0.24
C GLY A 542 7.88 -7.43 -0.71
N LEU A 543 7.10 -7.16 -1.75
CA LEU A 543 7.28 -6.09 -2.71
C LEU A 543 6.18 -5.04 -2.60
N GLY A 544 6.40 -3.89 -3.24
CA GLY A 544 5.40 -2.84 -3.31
C GLY A 544 4.29 -3.13 -4.30
N ASP A 545 3.06 -2.80 -3.92
CA ASP A 545 1.88 -2.98 -4.76
C ASP A 545 1.39 -1.67 -5.39
N ILE A 546 0.64 -1.79 -6.50
CA ILE A 546 0.20 -0.65 -7.30
C ILE A 546 -1.32 -0.55 -7.29
N ALA A 547 -1.85 0.59 -6.87
CA ALA A 547 -3.27 0.92 -6.99
C ALA A 547 -3.52 2.09 -7.96
N VAL A 548 -4.43 1.90 -8.91
CA VAL A 548 -4.84 2.92 -9.89
C VAL A 548 -6.33 3.20 -9.79
N GLY A 549 -6.69 4.44 -9.48
CA GLY A 549 -8.07 4.91 -9.41
C GLY A 549 -8.65 5.24 -10.78
N LEU A 550 -9.90 4.83 -11.00
CA LEU A 550 -10.69 5.07 -12.22
C LEU A 550 -12.04 5.72 -11.88
N PRO A 551 -12.03 6.99 -11.41
CA PRO A 551 -13.22 7.61 -10.82
C PRO A 551 -14.34 7.99 -11.80
N MET A 552 -14.14 7.95 -13.12
CA MET A 552 -15.13 8.50 -14.08
C MET A 552 -15.67 7.52 -15.14
N LEU A 553 -16.78 7.97 -15.74
CA LEU A 553 -18.00 7.28 -16.18
C LEU A 553 -17.95 5.92 -16.91
N GLY A 554 -18.70 4.98 -16.32
CA GLY A 554 -19.41 3.86 -16.92
C GLY A 554 -20.39 3.30 -15.89
N SER A 555 -21.31 2.40 -16.26
CA SER A 555 -21.82 1.43 -15.28
C SER A 555 -20.75 0.36 -15.24
N PRO A 556 -20.06 0.16 -14.10
CA PRO A 556 -20.28 0.73 -12.75
C PRO A 556 -19.53 2.06 -12.44
N GLY A 557 -20.00 2.80 -11.42
CA GLY A 557 -19.62 4.18 -11.02
C GLY A 557 -18.21 4.35 -10.42
N GLY A 558 -17.21 3.98 -11.21
CA GLY A 558 -15.80 4.04 -10.86
C GLY A 558 -15.26 2.73 -10.27
N ALA A 559 -13.94 2.63 -10.19
CA ALA A 559 -13.24 1.45 -9.71
C ALA A 559 -11.81 1.79 -9.24
N VAL A 560 -11.19 0.82 -8.59
CA VAL A 560 -9.75 0.76 -8.32
C VAL A 560 -9.23 -0.52 -8.94
N ALA A 561 -8.14 -0.42 -9.69
CA ALA A 561 -7.42 -1.55 -10.23
C ALA A 561 -6.11 -1.73 -9.49
N LEU A 562 -5.79 -2.97 -9.14
CA LEU A 562 -4.63 -3.35 -8.33
C LEU A 562 -3.75 -4.31 -9.13
N TRP A 563 -2.44 -4.08 -9.04
CA TRP A 563 -1.40 -4.99 -9.50
C TRP A 563 -0.47 -5.25 -8.34
N TRP A 564 -0.02 -6.49 -8.24
CA TRP A 564 0.99 -6.85 -7.27
C TRP A 564 2.37 -6.47 -7.77
N GLY A 565 3.26 -6.17 -6.83
CA GLY A 565 4.70 -6.14 -7.09
C GLY A 565 5.14 -7.45 -7.71
N GLY A 566 6.31 -7.44 -8.36
CA GLY A 566 6.81 -8.69 -8.93
C GLY A 566 8.03 -8.53 -9.83
N PRO A 567 8.67 -9.65 -10.17
CA PRO A 567 9.82 -9.64 -11.04
C PRO A 567 9.45 -9.11 -12.44
N ARG A 568 10.46 -8.55 -13.10
CA ARG A 568 10.31 -8.04 -14.47
C ARG A 568 10.27 -9.19 -15.47
N VAL A 569 9.44 -9.06 -16.50
CA VAL A 569 9.41 -10.03 -17.61
C VAL A 569 10.80 -10.16 -18.26
N GLY A 570 11.39 -11.35 -18.13
CA GLY A 570 12.64 -11.73 -18.80
C GLY A 570 13.94 -11.44 -18.05
N GLU A 571 13.86 -11.11 -16.76
CA GLU A 571 15.03 -11.09 -15.84
C GLU A 571 15.23 -12.41 -15.10
#